data_AF-A0A101U1T6-F1
#
_entry.id   AF-A0A101U1T6-F1
#
_cell.length_a   1.000
_cell.length_b   1.000
_cell.length_c   1.000
_cell.angle_alpha   90.00
_cell.angle_beta   90.00
_cell.angle_gamma   90.00
#
_symmetry.space_group_name_H-M   'P 1'
#
loop_
_entity.id
_entity.type
_entity.pdbx_description
1 polymer ?
#
loop_
_entity_poly.entity_id
_entity_poly.type
_entity_poly.pdbx_seq_one_letter_code
_entity_poly.pdbx_strand_id
1 'polypeptide(L)' 'MTTIGPIAARIEGNFNQASVKLARHLHDAGVFENAIGKPVPVVLHELEYYDGIARRTEAASPPGLADAFTAWVRNG' A
#
# COMPACT_ATOMS: atom_id res chain seq x y z
N MET A 1 -14.46 -26.83 16.10
CA MET A 1 -13.98 -26.44 14.76
C MET A 1 -13.52 -25.00 14.87
N THR A 2 -12.23 -24.81 15.14
CA THR A 2 -11.65 -23.48 15.39
C THR A 2 -11.75 -22.69 14.09
N THR A 3 -12.49 -21.59 14.11
CA THR A 3 -12.71 -20.72 12.97
C THR A 3 -11.37 -20.11 12.57
N ILE A 4 -10.67 -20.73 11.62
CA ILE A 4 -9.40 -20.22 11.07
C ILE A 4 -9.64 -18.87 10.35
N GLY A 5 -10.85 -18.64 9.82
CA GLY A 5 -11.23 -17.43 9.09
C GLY A 5 -10.98 -16.11 9.85
N PRO A 6 -11.55 -15.89 11.04
CA PRO A 6 -11.36 -14.64 11.80
C PRO A 6 -9.91 -14.33 12.16
N ILE A 7 -9.11 -15.34 12.52
CA ILE A 7 -7.70 -15.13 12.86
C ILE A 7 -6.90 -14.80 11.60
N ALA A 8 -7.10 -15.55 10.51
CA ALA A 8 -6.43 -15.29 9.24
C ALA A 8 -6.74 -13.88 8.72
N ALA A 9 -8.01 -13.47 8.71
CA ALA A 9 -8.42 -12.13 8.31
C ALA A 9 -7.78 -11.03 9.17
N ARG A 10 -7.62 -11.27 10.48
CA ARG A 10 -6.96 -10.32 11.38
C ARG A 10 -5.45 -10.23 11.13
N ILE A 11 -4.78 -11.35 10.85
CA ILE A 11 -3.36 -11.37 10.47
C ILE A 11 -3.15 -10.58 9.18
N GLU A 12 -3.96 -10.87 8.15
CA GLU A 12 -3.89 -10.19 6.86
C GLU A 12 -4.16 -8.68 7.01
N GLY A 13 -5.21 -8.30 7.74
CA GLY A 13 -5.53 -6.90 8.01
C GLY A 13 -4.40 -6.16 8.74
N ASN A 14 -3.79 -6.80 9.75
CA ASN A 14 -2.65 -6.23 10.48
C ASN A 14 -1.40 -6.09 9.59
N PHE A 15 -1.11 -7.10 8.77
CA PHE A 15 0.00 -7.06 7.83
C PHE A 15 -0.18 -5.94 6.80
N ASN A 16 -1.35 -5.84 6.19
CA ASN A 16 -1.69 -4.78 5.24
C ASN A 16 -1.53 -3.39 5.87
N GLN A 17 -1.99 -3.20 7.11
CA GLN A 17 -1.82 -1.94 7.84
C GLN A 17 -0.35 -1.65 8.19
N ALA A 18 0.43 -2.67 8.53
CA ALA A 18 1.86 -2.51 8.80
C ALA A 18 2.61 -2.06 7.53
N SER A 19 2.31 -2.66 6.37
CA SER A 19 2.89 -2.28 5.09
C SER A 19 2.58 -0.83 4.70
N VAL A 20 1.32 -0.38 4.88
CA VAL A 20 0.95 1.03 4.67
C VAL A 20 1.76 1.96 5.57
N LYS A 21 1.83 1.65 6.87
CA LYS A 21 2.57 2.47 7.84
C LYS A 21 4.06 2.54 7.54
N LEU A 22 4.65 1.42 7.13
CA LEU A 22 6.06 1.35 6.76
C LEU A 22 6.35 2.25 5.55
N ALA A 23 5.56 2.12 4.48
CA ALA A 23 5.72 2.93 3.27
C ALA A 23 5.62 4.44 3.58
N ARG A 24 4.61 4.84 4.36
CA ARG A 24 4.47 6.23 4.82
C ARG A 24 5.67 6.69 5.62
N HIS A 25 6.14 5.88 6.57
CA HIS A 25 7.29 6.23 7.38
C HIS A 25 8.56 6.43 6.54
N LEU A 26 8.76 5.61 5.51
CA LEU A 26 9.89 5.77 4.59
C LEU A 26 9.79 7.07 3.77
N HIS A 27 8.58 7.48 3.37
CA HIS A 27 8.34 8.79 2.77
C HIS A 27 8.61 9.93 3.75
N ASP A 28 8.03 9.87 4.95
CA ASP A 28 8.17 10.91 5.97
C ASP A 28 9.63 11.08 6.42
N ALA A 29 10.42 10.00 6.41
CA ALA A 29 11.84 10.00 6.71
C ALA A 29 12.74 10.39 5.51
N GLY A 30 12.16 10.69 4.34
CA GLY A 30 12.90 11.08 3.13
C GLY A 30 13.78 9.97 2.55
N VAL A 31 13.51 8.70 2.87
CA VAL A 31 14.36 7.57 2.47
C VAL A 31 14.40 7.44 0.95
N PHE A 32 13.26 7.63 0.28
CA PHE A 32 13.18 7.51 -1.18
C PHE A 32 13.89 8.64 -1.89
N GLU A 33 13.74 9.88 -1.42
CA GLU A 33 14.43 11.04 -1.95
C GLU A 33 15.94 10.90 -1.79
N ASN A 34 16.40 10.39 -0.63
CA ASN A 34 17.82 10.17 -0.37
C ASN A 34 18.41 9.03 -1.22
N ALA A 35 17.66 7.95 -1.46
CA ALA A 35 18.15 6.78 -2.19
C ALA A 35 17.97 6.88 -3.71
N ILE A 36 16.89 7.51 -4.18
CA ILE A 36 16.45 7.51 -5.59
C ILE A 36 16.54 8.94 -6.19
N GLY A 37 16.63 9.98 -5.36
CA GLY A 37 16.71 11.38 -5.80
C GLY A 37 15.37 12.04 -6.09
N LYS A 38 14.25 11.33 -5.89
CA LYS A 38 12.89 11.85 -6.10
C LYS A 38 11.86 11.03 -5.31
N PRO A 39 10.67 11.60 -5.02
CA PRO A 39 9.54 10.81 -4.54
C PRO A 39 9.13 9.77 -5.58
N VAL A 40 8.82 8.55 -5.13
CA VAL A 40 8.29 7.46 -5.97
C VAL A 40 7.10 6.80 -5.27
N PRO A 41 6.05 6.39 -5.98
CA PRO A 41 4.94 5.68 -5.34
C PRO A 41 5.37 4.31 -4.84
N VAL A 42 4.84 3.89 -3.69
CA VAL A 42 5.02 2.54 -3.15
C VAL A 42 3.76 1.72 -3.39
N VAL A 43 3.81 0.82 -4.38
CA VAL A 43 2.70 -0.08 -4.70
C VAL A 43 2.65 -1.22 -3.68
N LEU A 44 1.52 -1.36 -2.99
CA LEU A 44 1.29 -2.50 -2.10
C LEU A 44 0.77 -3.68 -2.93
N HIS A 45 1.68 -4.58 -3.29
CA HIS A 45 1.41 -5.69 -4.20
C HIS A 45 0.64 -6.85 -3.55
N GLU A 46 -0.32 -7.41 -4.29
CA GLU A 46 -1.02 -8.67 -4.01
C GLU A 46 -1.19 -9.43 -5.35
N LEU A 47 -1.66 -10.69 -5.30
CA LEU A 47 -1.89 -11.52 -6.49
C LEU A 47 -2.78 -10.83 -7.54
N GLU A 48 -3.77 -10.08 -7.09
CA GLU A 48 -4.71 -9.32 -7.94
C GLU A 48 -4.78 -7.86 -7.52
N TYR A 49 -5.05 -6.98 -8.49
CA TYR A 49 -5.23 -5.55 -8.27
C TYR A 49 -6.70 -5.18 -8.32
N TYR A 50 -7.32 -5.12 -7.15
CA TYR A 50 -8.68 -4.63 -6.95
C TYR A 50 -8.66 -3.28 -6.21
N ASP A 51 -9.80 -2.61 -6.06
CA ASP A 51 -9.87 -1.26 -5.45
C ASP A 51 -9.31 -1.21 -4.01
N GLY A 52 -9.31 -2.34 -3.29
CA GLY A 52 -8.64 -2.44 -1.99
C GLY A 52 -7.13 -2.17 -2.08
N ILE A 53 -6.47 -2.63 -3.13
CA ILE A 53 -5.05 -2.35 -3.38
C ILE A 53 -4.83 -0.90 -3.79
N ALA A 54 -5.70 -0.35 -4.62
CA ALA A 54 -5.65 1.07 -4.99
C ALA A 54 -5.71 1.96 -3.74
N ARG A 55 -6.70 1.75 -2.87
CA ARG A 55 -6.87 2.54 -1.63
C ARG A 55 -5.68 2.40 -0.67
N ARG A 56 -5.14 1.19 -0.50
CA ARG A 56 -3.98 0.98 0.38
C ARG A 56 -2.72 1.63 -0.19
N THR A 57 -2.52 1.59 -1.51
CA THR A 57 -1.40 2.24 -2.21
C THR A 57 -1.49 3.76 -2.13
N GLU A 58 -2.68 4.34 -2.28
CA GLU A 58 -2.94 5.77 -2.01
C GLU A 58 -2.61 6.13 -0.56
N ALA A 59 -3.07 5.33 0.40
CA ALA A 59 -2.81 5.60 1.82
C ALA A 59 -1.33 5.48 2.20
N ALA A 60 -0.56 4.70 1.44
CA ALA A 60 0.86 4.43 1.63
C ALA A 60 1.78 5.53 1.08
N SER A 61 1.29 6.32 0.13
CA SER A 61 2.06 7.33 -0.61
C SER A 61 1.61 8.75 -0.28
N PRO A 62 2.44 9.78 -0.50
CA PRO A 62 1.99 11.17 -0.51
C PRO A 62 0.81 11.38 -1.48
N PRO A 63 -0.13 12.30 -1.17
CA PRO A 63 -1.27 12.59 -2.04
C PRO A 63 -0.84 12.87 -3.49
N GLY A 64 -1.53 12.26 -4.46
CA GLY A 64 -1.25 12.45 -5.88
C GLY A 64 -0.13 11.56 -6.46
N LEU A 65 0.78 11.05 -5.62
CA LEU A 65 1.97 10.33 -6.10
C LEU A 65 1.63 8.98 -6.73
N ALA A 66 0.54 8.34 -6.28
CA ALA A 66 0.10 7.03 -6.74
C ALA A 66 -1.02 7.10 -7.80
N ASP A 67 -1.46 8.28 -8.24
CA ASP A 67 -2.68 8.46 -9.04
C ASP A 67 -2.65 7.69 -10.36
N ALA A 68 -1.50 7.63 -11.03
CA ALA A 68 -1.37 6.88 -12.28
C ALA A 68 -1.67 5.38 -12.08
N PHE A 69 -1.18 4.81 -10.98
CA PHE A 69 -1.44 3.41 -10.64
C PHE A 69 -2.89 3.20 -10.24
N THR A 70 -3.46 4.05 -9.36
CA THR A 70 -4.84 3.85 -8.90
C THR A 70 -5.88 4.14 -9.97
N ALA A 71 -5.60 5.06 -10.89
CA ALA A 71 -6.42 5.27 -12.08
C ALA A 71 -6.41 4.04 -13.00
N TRP A 72 -5.25 3.38 -13.17
CA TRP A 72 -5.17 2.13 -13.92
C TRP A 72 -5.95 1.00 -13.26
N VAL A 73 -5.81 0.79 -11.94
CA VAL A 73 -6.56 -0.26 -11.22
C VAL A 73 -8.08 -0.08 -11.34
N ARG A 74 -8.56 1.16 -11.35
CA ARG A 74 -10.00 1.47 -11.34
C ARG A 74 -10.66 1.49 -12.71
N ASN A 75 -9.89 1.73 -13.78
CA ASN A 75 -10.42 1.96 -15.13
C ASN A 75 -9.83 1.03 -16.20
N GLY A 76 -8.83 0.22 -15.86
CA GLY A 76 -8.14 -0.71 -16.75
C GLY A 76 -8.81 -2.07 -16.85
#